data_AF-A0A8S3ZDV5-F1
#
_entry.id   AF-A0A8S3ZDV5-F1
#
_cell.length_a   1.000
_cell.length_b   1.000
_cell.length_c   1.000
_cell.angle_alpha   90.00
_cell.angle_beta   90.00
_cell.angle_gamma   90.00
#
_symmetry.space_group_name_H-M   'P 1'
#
loop_
_entity.id
_entity.type
_entity.pdbx_description
1 polymer ?
#
loop_
_entity_poly.entity_id
_entity_poly.type
_entity_poly.pdbx_seq_one_letter_code
_entity_poly.pdbx_strand_id
1 'polypeptide(L)'
;MDILKTEVNVDILKTDIKVDILGTDVNVDILKTDIKVDILKTDIRVDILKTDIKVDILHTEVNVDILKTDIKVNILHTEVNVDILKTDIKVDILHTEVNVDILKTDIKVDILMTDIKVDILHTEVNVDILKTDIKVDILKTDIKMDILKTGQ
;
A
#
# COMPACT_ATOMS: atom_id res chain seq x y z
N MET A 1 -13.42 -22.34 -5.87
CA MET A 1 -12.17 -21.78 -5.33
C MET A 1 -11.24 -21.60 -6.50
N ASP A 2 -11.30 -20.42 -7.11
CA ASP A 2 -10.54 -20.08 -8.31
C ASP A 2 -9.21 -19.45 -7.91
N ILE A 3 -8.12 -20.07 -8.34
CA ILE A 3 -6.75 -19.66 -8.01
C ILE A 3 -6.04 -19.27 -9.30
N LEU A 4 -5.53 -18.05 -9.36
CA LEU A 4 -4.77 -17.53 -10.49
C LEU A 4 -3.34 -17.18 -10.08
N LYS A 5 -2.37 -17.59 -10.90
CA LYS A 5 -0.98 -17.14 -10.82
C LYS A 5 -0.53 -16.60 -12.16
N THR A 6 0.02 -15.39 -12.18
CA THR A 6 0.45 -14.71 -13.41
C THR A 6 1.83 -14.11 -13.26
N GLU A 7 2.58 -14.15 -14.35
CA GLU A 7 3.80 -13.39 -14.57
C GLU A 7 3.59 -12.61 -15.87
N VAL A 8 3.78 -11.29 -15.84
CA VAL A 8 3.47 -10.43 -16.99
C VAL A 8 4.64 -9.49 -17.28
N ASN A 9 5.07 -9.47 -18.54
CA ASN A 9 6.09 -8.57 -19.06
C ASN A 9 5.65 -8.00 -20.42
N VAL A 10 5.16 -6.77 -20.39
CA VAL A 10 4.65 -6.00 -21.53
C VAL A 10 4.85 -4.51 -21.22
N ASP A 11 4.82 -3.61 -22.21
CA ASP A 11 5.01 -2.17 -21.93
C ASP A 11 3.85 -1.59 -21.09
N ILE A 12 2.60 -1.92 -21.44
CA ILE A 12 1.41 -1.36 -20.78
C ILE A 12 0.42 -2.48 -20.47
N LEU A 13 0.04 -2.59 -19.20
CA LEU A 13 -0.95 -3.54 -18.73
C LEU A 13 -2.16 -2.82 -18.10
N LYS A 14 -3.36 -3.25 -18.51
CA LYS A 14 -4.63 -2.85 -17.89
C LYS A 14 -5.45 -4.09 -17.58
N THR A 15 -5.77 -4.30 -16.31
CA THR A 15 -6.45 -5.52 -15.85
C THR A 15 -7.58 -5.20 -14.88
N ASP A 16 -8.62 -6.05 -14.92
CA ASP A 16 -9.69 -6.14 -13.93
C ASP A 16 -9.76 -7.63 -13.55
N ILE A 17 -9.48 -7.95 -12.29
CA ILE A 17 -9.33 -9.33 -11.83
C ILE A 17 -10.29 -9.63 -10.70
N LYS A 18 -11.06 -10.71 -10.88
CA LYS A 18 -11.97 -11.24 -9.88
C LYS A 18 -11.86 -12.77 -9.80
N VAL A 19 -11.14 -13.24 -8.79
CA VAL A 19 -10.89 -14.65 -8.46
C VAL A 19 -10.87 -14.80 -6.93
N ASP A 20 -10.78 -16.02 -6.39
CA ASP A 20 -10.73 -16.19 -4.93
C ASP A 20 -9.29 -15.93 -4.42
N ILE A 21 -8.28 -16.47 -5.10
CA ILE A 21 -6.86 -16.23 -4.78
C ILE A 21 -6.10 -15.77 -6.01
N LEU A 22 -5.35 -14.67 -5.88
CA LEU A 22 -4.44 -14.17 -6.90
C LEU A 22 -3.01 -14.05 -6.37
N GLY A 23 -2.07 -14.63 -7.11
CA GLY A 23 -0.64 -14.34 -7.00
C GLY A 23 -0.14 -13.73 -8.30
N THR A 24 0.50 -12.57 -8.26
CA THR A 24 1.05 -11.97 -9.49
C THR A 24 2.43 -11.38 -9.29
N ASP A 25 3.25 -11.53 -10.31
CA ASP A 25 4.54 -10.85 -10.50
C ASP A 25 4.44 -10.03 -11.79
N VAL A 26 4.70 -8.72 -11.72
CA VAL A 26 4.48 -7.80 -12.83
C VAL A 26 5.70 -6.91 -13.02
N ASN A 27 6.23 -6.93 -14.24
CA ASN A 27 7.30 -6.04 -14.69
C ASN A 27 6.89 -5.37 -16.01
N VAL A 28 6.44 -4.11 -15.95
CA VAL A 28 5.87 -3.35 -17.08
C VAL A 28 6.21 -1.86 -16.92
N ASP A 29 6.13 -1.04 -17.96
CA ASP A 29 6.33 0.41 -17.79
C ASP A 29 5.12 1.04 -17.08
N ILE A 30 3.90 0.68 -17.51
CA ILE A 30 2.66 1.25 -16.96
C ILE A 30 1.66 0.16 -16.61
N LEU A 31 1.27 0.10 -15.33
CA LEU A 31 0.24 -0.79 -14.82
C LEU A 31 -0.96 -0.01 -14.29
N LYS A 32 -2.16 -0.37 -14.77
CA LYS A 32 -3.42 0.01 -14.14
C LYS A 32 -4.24 -1.23 -13.82
N THR A 33 -4.59 -1.45 -12.55
CA THR A 33 -5.38 -2.62 -12.16
C THR A 33 -6.52 -2.27 -11.22
N ASP A 34 -7.62 -3.02 -11.33
CA ASP A 34 -8.70 -3.13 -10.35
C ASP A 34 -8.75 -4.60 -9.91
N ILE A 35 -8.67 -4.85 -8.60
CA ILE A 35 -8.59 -6.21 -8.07
C ILE A 35 -9.61 -6.42 -6.95
N LYS A 36 -10.44 -7.45 -7.12
CA LYS A 36 -11.39 -7.91 -6.11
C LYS A 36 -11.27 -9.42 -5.89
N VAL A 37 -10.58 -9.82 -4.84
CA VAL A 37 -10.29 -11.23 -4.49
C VAL A 37 -10.36 -11.43 -2.98
N ASP A 38 -10.32 -12.66 -2.48
CA ASP A 38 -10.25 -12.89 -1.02
C ASP A 38 -8.80 -12.73 -0.53
N ILE A 39 -7.85 -13.32 -1.26
CA ILE A 39 -6.42 -13.30 -0.94
C ILE A 39 -5.61 -12.82 -2.14
N LEU A 40 -4.81 -11.78 -1.92
CA LEU A 40 -3.90 -11.22 -2.92
C LEU A 40 -2.45 -11.23 -2.42
N LYS A 41 -1.55 -11.76 -3.25
CA LYS A 41 -0.10 -11.59 -3.11
C LYS A 41 0.48 -11.00 -4.40
N THR A 42 1.15 -9.85 -4.30
CA THR A 42 1.72 -9.16 -5.46
C THR A 42 3.16 -8.76 -5.24
N ASP A 43 3.98 -8.90 -6.29
CA ASP A 43 5.29 -8.26 -6.46
C ASP A 43 5.23 -7.44 -7.75
N ILE A 44 5.54 -6.15 -7.67
CA ILE A 44 5.35 -5.21 -8.78
C ILE A 44 6.57 -4.32 -8.93
N ARG A 45 7.16 -4.35 -10.13
CA ARG A 45 8.23 -3.45 -10.57
C ARG A 45 7.82 -2.70 -11.83
N VAL A 46 7.49 -1.42 -11.75
CA VAL A 46 6.99 -0.62 -12.89
C VAL A 46 7.40 0.85 -12.78
N ASP A 47 7.33 1.63 -13.85
CA ASP A 47 7.56 3.08 -13.73
C ASP A 47 6.32 3.77 -13.12
N ILE A 48 5.12 3.41 -13.60
CA ILE A 48 3.86 4.03 -13.16
C ILE A 48 2.84 2.95 -12.77
N LEU A 49 2.43 2.97 -11.51
CA LEU A 49 1.39 2.09 -10.97
C LEU A 49 0.16 2.86 -10.51
N LYS A 50 -1.02 2.41 -10.95
CA LYS A 50 -2.33 2.83 -10.44
C LYS A 50 -3.18 1.63 -10.07
N THR A 51 -3.53 1.48 -8.80
CA THR A 51 -4.34 0.34 -8.34
C THR A 51 -5.55 0.77 -7.53
N ASP A 52 -6.64 0.02 -7.69
CA ASP A 52 -7.77 -0.04 -6.75
C ASP A 52 -7.88 -1.49 -6.27
N ILE A 53 -7.85 -1.71 -4.96
CA ILE A 53 -7.81 -3.06 -4.39
C ILE A 53 -8.85 -3.20 -3.29
N LYS A 54 -9.71 -4.23 -3.45
CA LYS A 54 -10.67 -4.65 -2.43
C LYS A 54 -10.57 -6.14 -2.15
N VAL A 55 -9.92 -6.50 -1.05
CA VAL A 55 -9.66 -7.90 -0.67
C VAL A 55 -9.79 -8.14 0.83
N ASP A 56 -9.82 -9.39 1.29
CA ASP A 56 -9.77 -9.65 2.74
C ASP A 56 -8.33 -9.59 3.27
N ILE A 57 -7.39 -10.20 2.54
CA ILE A 57 -5.97 -10.27 2.90
C ILE A 57 -5.10 -9.82 1.72
N LEU A 58 -4.24 -8.83 1.95
CA LEU A 58 -3.29 -8.31 0.97
C LEU A 58 -1.86 -8.37 1.50
N HIS A 59 -0.96 -8.98 0.71
CA HIS A 59 0.48 -8.83 0.83
C HIS A 59 1.04 -8.23 -0.46
N THR A 60 1.76 -7.12 -0.37
CA THR A 60 2.34 -6.48 -1.56
C THR A 60 3.77 -6.01 -1.31
N GLU A 61 4.61 -6.21 -2.32
CA GLU A 61 5.93 -5.59 -2.46
C GLU A 61 5.90 -4.73 -3.73
N VAL A 62 6.32 -3.47 -3.63
CA VAL A 62 6.23 -2.53 -4.75
C VAL A 62 7.51 -1.69 -4.86
N ASN A 63 8.10 -1.70 -6.05
CA ASN A 63 9.23 -0.85 -6.42
C ASN A 63 8.92 -0.09 -7.72
N VAL A 64 8.62 1.20 -7.62
CA VAL A 64 8.15 2.01 -8.76
C VAL A 64 8.57 3.48 -8.65
N ASP A 65 8.56 4.24 -9.74
CA ASP A 65 8.81 5.69 -9.65
C ASP A 65 7.57 6.42 -9.09
N ILE A 66 6.38 6.09 -9.62
CA ILE A 66 5.12 6.74 -9.26
C ILE A 66 4.06 5.72 -8.89
N LEU A 67 3.60 5.78 -7.63
CA LEU A 67 2.55 4.93 -7.10
C LEU A 67 1.31 5.72 -6.70
N LYS A 68 0.14 5.29 -7.19
CA LYS A 68 -1.17 5.73 -6.72
C LYS A 68 -2.05 4.52 -6.38
N THR A 69 -2.45 4.40 -5.12
CA THR A 69 -3.28 3.27 -4.67
C THR A 69 -4.45 3.73 -3.82
N ASP A 70 -5.59 3.07 -4.04
CA ASP A 70 -6.74 3.11 -3.14
C ASP A 70 -6.97 1.68 -2.64
N ILE A 71 -6.95 1.46 -1.33
CA ILE A 71 -6.99 0.11 -0.74
C ILE A 71 -8.08 0.00 0.32
N LYS A 72 -8.92 -1.04 0.19
CA LYS A 72 -9.91 -1.41 1.21
C LYS A 72 -9.84 -2.90 1.53
N VAL A 73 -9.26 -3.25 2.68
CA VAL A 73 -9.02 -4.64 3.08
C VAL A 73 -9.19 -4.88 4.58
N ASN A 74 -9.27 -6.13 5.04
CA ASN A 74 -9.26 -6.38 6.48
C ASN A 74 -7.81 -6.36 7.02
N ILE A 75 -6.89 -7.05 6.33
CA ILE A 75 -5.48 -7.16 6.70
C ILE A 75 -4.59 -6.75 5.54
N LEU A 76 -3.70 -5.78 5.79
CA LEU A 76 -2.71 -5.30 4.82
C LEU A 76 -1.29 -5.41 5.38
N HIS A 77 -0.44 -6.11 4.63
CA HIS A 77 1.01 -6.06 4.75
C HIS A 77 1.61 -5.47 3.46
N THR A 78 2.38 -4.39 3.59
CA THR A 78 2.97 -3.72 2.42
C THR A 78 4.39 -3.25 2.67
N GLU A 79 5.25 -3.48 1.68
CA GLU A 79 6.61 -2.92 1.59
C GLU A 79 6.70 -2.09 0.30
N VAL A 80 7.09 -0.82 0.44
CA VAL A 80 7.06 0.13 -0.68
C VAL A 80 8.37 0.92 -0.75
N ASN A 81 8.99 0.92 -1.93
CA ASN A 81 10.14 1.76 -2.26
C ASN A 81 9.87 2.52 -3.56
N VAL A 82 9.62 3.83 -3.48
CA VAL A 82 9.19 4.65 -4.62
C VAL A 82 9.64 6.11 -4.52
N ASP A 83 9.74 6.84 -5.62
CA ASP A 83 10.01 8.28 -5.56
C ASP A 83 8.77 9.03 -5.05
N ILE A 84 7.60 8.75 -5.63
CA ILE A 84 6.34 9.43 -5.31
C ILE A 84 5.24 8.44 -4.95
N LEU A 85 4.79 8.51 -3.70
CA LEU A 85 3.68 7.71 -3.18
C LEU A 85 2.45 8.56 -2.86
N LYS A 86 1.31 8.18 -3.43
CA LYS A 86 -0.01 8.63 -2.99
C LYS A 86 -0.93 7.46 -2.65
N THR A 87 -1.39 7.39 -1.41
CA THR A 87 -2.23 6.28 -0.92
C THR A 87 -3.47 6.77 -0.18
N ASP A 88 -4.58 6.07 -0.35
CA ASP A 88 -5.76 6.10 0.53
C ASP A 88 -6.02 4.68 1.03
N ILE A 89 -6.00 4.48 2.34
CA ILE A 89 -6.09 3.16 2.96
C ILE A 89 -7.20 3.13 4.01
N LYS A 90 -8.13 2.19 3.84
CA LYS A 90 -9.14 1.86 4.84
C LYS A 90 -9.11 0.37 5.18
N VAL A 91 -8.57 0.04 6.36
CA VAL A 91 -8.37 -1.36 6.76
C VAL A 91 -8.64 -1.59 8.25
N ASP A 92 -8.67 -2.83 8.72
CA ASP A 92 -8.75 -3.12 10.17
C ASP A 92 -7.33 -3.18 10.76
N ILE A 93 -6.41 -3.87 10.08
CA ILE A 93 -5.00 -4.01 10.49
C ILE A 93 -4.07 -3.63 9.34
N LEU A 94 -3.18 -2.68 9.59
CA LEU A 94 -2.16 -2.21 8.66
C LEU A 94 -0.75 -2.39 9.24
N HIS A 95 0.08 -3.13 8.51
CA HIS A 95 1.52 -3.20 8.71
C HIS A 95 2.22 -2.68 7.45
N THR A 96 3.03 -1.63 7.57
CA THR A 96 3.68 -1.01 6.41
C THR A 96 5.10 -0.54 6.67
N GLU A 97 5.98 -0.86 5.73
CA GLU A 97 7.32 -0.28 5.63
C GLU A 97 7.41 0.55 4.35
N VAL A 98 7.84 1.81 4.49
CA VAL A 98 7.86 2.77 3.38
C VAL A 98 9.19 3.52 3.34
N ASN A 99 9.86 3.49 2.20
CA ASN A 99 11.05 4.29 1.92
C ASN A 99 10.85 5.08 0.62
N VAL A 100 10.62 6.39 0.70
CA VAL A 100 10.22 7.21 -0.47
C VAL A 100 10.75 8.64 -0.41
N ASP A 101 10.76 9.38 -1.51
CA ASP A 101 11.10 10.82 -1.47
C ASP A 101 9.90 11.65 -1.02
N ILE A 102 8.72 11.38 -1.60
CA ILE A 102 7.48 12.11 -1.31
C ILE A 102 6.35 11.15 -0.97
N LEU A 103 5.85 11.24 0.26
CA LEU A 103 4.69 10.49 0.74
C LEU A 103 3.49 11.41 0.97
N LYS A 104 2.37 11.10 0.31
CA LYS A 104 1.04 11.60 0.68
C LYS A 104 0.09 10.47 1.00
N THR A 105 -0.36 10.37 2.25
CA THR A 105 -1.26 9.29 2.67
C THR A 105 -2.46 9.78 3.48
N ASP A 106 -3.60 9.10 3.32
CA ASP A 106 -4.77 9.16 4.20
C ASP A 106 -5.05 7.73 4.68
N ILE A 107 -5.08 7.53 6.00
CA ILE A 107 -5.20 6.21 6.61
C ILE A 107 -6.33 6.22 7.64
N LYS A 108 -7.30 5.32 7.47
CA LYS A 108 -8.31 5.00 8.47
C LYS A 108 -8.24 3.52 8.86
N VAL A 109 -7.83 3.23 10.09
CA VAL A 109 -7.55 1.86 10.53
C VAL A 109 -7.77 1.64 12.02
N ASP A 110 -8.06 0.42 12.47
CA ASP A 110 -8.13 0.15 13.92
C ASP A 110 -6.72 -0.02 14.51
N ILE A 111 -5.84 -0.78 13.84
CA ILE A 111 -4.45 -1.01 14.26
C ILE A 111 -3.46 -0.62 13.16
N LEU A 112 -2.59 0.36 13.45
CA LEU A 112 -1.50 0.78 12.58
C LEU A 112 -0.13 0.45 13.17
N MET A 113 0.67 -0.30 12.42
CA MET A 113 2.11 -0.46 12.62
C MET A 113 2.85 0.03 11.38
N THR A 114 3.67 1.08 11.53
CA THR A 114 4.36 1.66 10.38
C THR A 114 5.78 2.12 10.67
N ASP A 115 6.69 1.77 9.76
CA ASP A 115 8.06 2.30 9.72
C ASP A 115 8.24 3.09 8.42
N ILE A 116 8.49 4.40 8.53
CA ILE A 116 8.54 5.33 7.40
C ILE A 116 9.88 6.05 7.38
N LYS A 117 10.55 6.03 6.22
CA LYS A 117 11.71 6.87 5.92
C LYS A 117 11.41 7.69 4.68
N VAL A 118 11.38 9.01 4.81
CA VAL A 118 10.95 9.89 3.71
C VAL A 118 11.51 11.30 3.79
N ASP A 119 11.75 11.96 2.66
CA ASP A 119 12.16 13.36 2.66
C ASP A 119 10.97 14.29 2.98
N ILE A 120 9.83 14.10 2.31
CA ILE A 120 8.60 14.88 2.50
C ILE A 120 7.41 14.00 2.86
N LEU A 121 6.88 14.16 4.08
CA LEU A 121 5.69 13.46 4.58
C LEU A 121 4.49 14.38 4.74
N HIS A 122 3.41 14.07 4.02
CA HIS A 122 2.06 14.58 4.26
C HIS A 122 1.12 13.43 4.63
N THR A 123 0.69 13.35 5.89
CA THR A 123 -0.15 12.25 6.37
C THR A 123 -1.37 12.72 7.16
N GLU A 124 -2.52 12.06 6.93
CA GLU A 124 -3.72 12.15 7.76
C GLU A 124 -4.04 10.74 8.26
N VAL A 125 -4.14 10.55 9.58
CA VAL A 125 -4.37 9.23 10.19
C VAL A 125 -5.50 9.31 11.19
N ASN A 126 -6.45 8.38 11.08
CA ASN A 126 -7.48 8.12 12.08
C ASN A 126 -7.36 6.66 12.55
N VAL A 127 -6.98 6.46 13.81
CA VAL A 127 -6.60 5.14 14.32
C VAL A 127 -6.90 4.88 15.80
N ASP A 128 -7.32 3.67 16.14
CA ASP A 128 -7.52 3.31 17.57
C ASP A 128 -6.18 3.04 18.26
N ILE A 129 -5.31 2.22 17.64
CA ILE A 129 -3.99 1.82 18.14
C ILE A 129 -2.89 2.15 17.13
N LEU A 130 -1.95 3.00 17.53
CA LEU A 130 -0.79 3.39 16.69
C LEU A 130 0.54 2.94 17.28
N LYS A 131 1.37 2.32 16.45
CA LYS A 131 2.82 2.16 16.64
C LYS A 131 3.54 2.66 15.39
N THR A 132 4.46 3.61 15.54
CA THR A 132 5.17 4.18 14.40
C THR A 132 6.62 4.53 14.70
N ASP A 133 7.51 4.31 13.72
CA ASP A 133 8.85 4.92 13.61
C ASP A 133 8.90 5.75 12.33
N ILE A 134 9.20 7.06 12.44
CA ILE A 134 9.24 7.97 11.28
C ILE A 134 10.55 8.75 11.28
N LYS A 135 11.30 8.62 10.19
CA LYS A 135 12.49 9.42 9.87
C LYS A 135 12.16 10.33 8.70
N VAL A 136 12.10 11.64 8.96
CA VAL A 136 11.63 12.61 7.98
C VAL A 136 12.33 13.97 8.07
N ASP A 137 12.55 14.60 6.90
CA ASP A 137 13.10 15.95 6.80
C ASP A 137 11.99 17.03 6.88
N ILE A 138 10.91 16.86 6.12
CA ILE A 138 9.76 17.78 6.08
C ILE A 138 8.47 17.04 6.48
N LEU A 139 7.83 17.46 7.56
CA LEU A 139 6.67 16.80 8.13
C LEU A 139 5.42 17.70 8.18
N LYS A 140 4.32 17.20 7.62
CA LYS A 140 2.95 17.64 7.91
C LYS A 140 2.09 16.43 8.26
N THR A 141 1.59 16.40 9.49
CA THR A 141 0.82 15.27 10.01
C THR A 141 -0.42 15.75 10.77
N ASP A 142 -1.55 15.08 10.57
CA ASP A 142 -2.74 15.15 11.42
C ASP A 142 -3.09 13.73 11.86
N ILE A 143 -3.01 13.46 13.17
CA ILE A 143 -3.28 12.14 13.75
C ILE A 143 -4.39 12.28 14.78
N LYS A 144 -5.48 11.55 14.56
CA LYS A 144 -6.57 11.35 15.51
C LYS A 144 -6.51 9.93 16.01
N MET A 145 -6.42 9.78 17.33
CA MET A 145 -6.30 8.46 17.92
C MET A 145 -6.85 8.35 19.33
N ASP A 146 -7.35 7.16 19.65
CA ASP A 146 -7.92 6.83 20.96
C ASP A 146 -6.84 6.38 21.96
N ILE A 147 -5.87 5.57 21.54
CA ILE A 147 -4.84 5.00 22.43
C ILE A 147 -3.43 5.12 21.83
N LEU A 148 -2.55 5.90 22.48
CA LEU A 148 -1.14 6.02 22.11
C LEU A 148 -0.26 5.05 22.90
N LYS A 149 0.45 4.16 22.20
CA LYS A 149 1.59 3.40 22.73
C LYS A 149 2.86 3.82 22.00
N THR A 150 3.63 4.73 22.58
CA THR A 150 4.99 5.03 22.12
C THR A 150 5.92 3.90 22.56
N GLY A 151 6.61 3.27 21.61
CA GLY A 151 7.77 2.43 21.91
C GLY A 151 8.92 3.30 22.39
N GLN A 152 9.66 2.84 23.42
CA GLN A 152 10.94 3.42 23.82
C GLN A 152 12.02 3.12 22.78
#